data_AF-A0A3D2GKN3-F1
#
_entry.id   AF-A0A3D2GKN3-F1
#
_cell.length_a   1.000
_cell.length_b   1.000
_cell.length_c   1.000
_cell.angle_alpha   90.00
_cell.angle_beta   90.00
_cell.angle_gamma   90.00
#
_symmetry.space_group_name_H-M   'P 1'
#
loop_
_entity.id
_entity.type
_entity.pdbx_description
1 polymer ?
#
loop_
_entity_poly.entity_id
_entity_poly.type
_entity_poly.pdbx_seq_one_letter_code
_entity_poly.pdbx_strand_id
1 'polypeptide(L)'
;MTVDLQKPCRSAKNTVDVASTGQGLSHTSGWVQSFGAVIALTPDSIIGYYSANLHDFIDSRNPIKPGTHLSAILSPAGWATMQRTLHKLRNSKLPQRHYGIELCDGGRLLDMAARMSGDNIVIDIEHHMPQQHIVVSESLQPAIDSIRQAATIDMKCQQAV
;
A
#
# COMPACT_ATOMS: atom_id res chain seq x y z
N MET A 1 -11.67 5.71 11.79
CA MET A 1 -11.24 5.79 13.21
C MET A 1 -9.72 5.70 13.18
N THR A 2 -9.04 6.78 13.52
CA THR A 2 -7.58 6.96 13.33
C THR A 2 -6.83 6.38 14.53
N VAL A 3 -5.80 5.55 14.30
CA VAL A 3 -4.97 4.97 15.38
C VAL A 3 -3.64 5.71 15.44
N ASP A 4 -3.38 6.36 16.56
CA ASP A 4 -2.23 7.23 16.85
C ASP A 4 -1.09 6.42 17.49
N LEU A 5 0.13 6.56 16.95
CA LEU A 5 1.36 6.04 17.55
C LEU A 5 2.10 7.21 18.22
N GLN A 6 1.92 7.31 19.55
CA GLN A 6 2.40 8.32 20.49
C GLN A 6 3.71 9.09 20.13
N LYS A 7 3.62 10.41 19.91
CA LYS A 7 4.43 11.52 20.51
C LYS A 7 3.95 12.92 20.05
N PRO A 8 4.23 14.01 20.81
CA PRO A 8 3.23 14.99 21.23
C PRO A 8 2.77 15.96 20.14
N CYS A 9 1.46 16.24 20.14
CA CYS A 9 0.84 17.33 19.39
C CYS A 9 1.49 18.68 19.76
N ARG A 10 2.17 19.30 18.80
CA ARG A 10 2.56 20.71 18.91
C ARG A 10 1.30 21.58 18.95
N SER A 11 1.25 22.46 19.95
CA SER A 11 0.15 23.39 20.24
C SER A 11 -0.26 24.23 19.02
N ALA A 12 -1.57 24.47 18.90
CA ALA A 12 -2.24 25.09 17.78
C ALA A 12 -1.87 26.58 17.59
N LYS A 13 -1.57 26.95 16.34
CA LYS A 13 -1.68 28.32 15.83
C LYS A 13 -2.49 28.27 14.54
N ASN A 14 -3.75 28.72 14.59
CA ASN A 14 -4.72 28.65 13.50
C ASN A 14 -4.48 29.72 12.42
N THR A 15 -3.38 29.61 11.70
CA THR A 15 -3.18 30.29 10.42
C THR A 15 -2.27 29.43 9.57
N VAL A 16 -2.85 28.81 8.53
CA VAL A 16 -2.08 28.02 7.54
C VAL A 16 -1.30 29.00 6.67
N ASP A 17 -0.01 29.15 6.95
CA ASP A 17 0.88 29.98 6.15
C ASP A 17 1.35 29.18 4.92
N VAL A 18 1.07 29.68 3.71
CA VAL A 18 1.40 29.01 2.43
C VAL A 18 2.91 28.72 2.32
N ALA A 19 3.74 29.53 2.98
CA ALA A 19 5.19 29.31 3.05
C ALA A 19 5.59 28.04 3.82
N SER A 20 4.75 27.56 4.74
CA SER A 20 4.99 26.34 5.53
C SER A 20 4.48 25.05 4.84
N THR A 21 3.56 25.19 3.88
CA THR A 21 2.93 24.08 3.15
C THR A 21 3.91 23.32 2.24
N GLY A 22 5.03 23.93 1.85
CA GLY A 22 6.08 23.30 1.03
C GLY A 22 7.19 22.57 1.82
N GLN A 23 7.21 22.71 3.16
CA GLN A 23 8.23 22.10 4.03
C GLN A 23 7.74 20.85 4.76
N GLY A 24 6.44 20.54 4.65
CA GLY A 24 5.88 19.30 5.18
C GLY A 24 6.46 18.10 4.45
N LEU A 25 7.12 17.21 5.17
CA LEU A 25 7.50 15.90 4.68
C LEU A 25 6.25 15.01 4.64
N SER A 26 5.33 15.26 3.69
CA SER A 26 4.16 14.39 3.48
C SER A 26 4.59 12.92 3.30
N HIS A 27 5.79 12.70 2.76
CA HIS A 27 6.41 11.38 2.58
C HIS A 27 6.89 10.69 3.87
N THR A 28 6.99 11.39 5.01
CA THR A 28 7.35 10.82 6.32
C THR A 28 6.18 10.79 7.31
N SER A 29 4.96 10.99 6.82
CA SER A 29 3.76 10.81 7.62
C SER A 29 3.69 9.35 8.07
N GLY A 30 3.98 9.06 9.34
CA GLY A 30 3.90 7.72 9.93
C GLY A 30 2.47 7.18 10.06
N TRP A 31 1.53 7.79 9.34
CA TRP A 31 0.10 7.53 9.38
C TRP A 31 -0.27 6.70 8.15
N VAL A 32 -0.91 5.56 8.39
CA VAL A 32 -1.49 4.71 7.35
C VAL A 32 -3.00 4.92 7.36
N GLN A 33 -3.61 5.02 6.18
CA GLN A 33 -5.06 5.09 6.07
C GLN A 33 -5.68 3.80 6.59
N SER A 34 -6.74 3.89 7.40
CA SER A 34 -7.26 2.72 8.14
C SER A 34 -7.82 1.59 7.28
N PHE A 35 -8.04 1.81 5.98
CA PHE A 35 -8.54 0.78 5.06
C PHE A 35 -7.45 -0.21 4.58
N GLY A 36 -6.18 0.10 4.84
CA GLY A 36 -5.04 -0.76 4.53
C GLY A 36 -4.05 -0.84 5.69
N ALA A 37 -3.06 -1.71 5.55
CA ALA A 37 -1.94 -1.85 6.46
C ALA A 37 -0.61 -1.83 5.70
N VAL A 38 0.47 -1.51 6.41
CA VAL A 38 1.81 -1.41 5.83
C VAL A 38 2.81 -2.22 6.61
N ILE A 39 3.73 -2.88 5.91
CA ILE A 39 4.92 -3.53 6.48
C ILE A 39 6.16 -3.00 5.76
N ALA A 40 7.16 -2.57 6.51
CA ALA A 40 8.49 -2.26 6.00
C ALA A 40 9.48 -3.37 6.40
N LEU A 41 10.21 -3.86 5.40
CA LEU A 41 11.18 -4.94 5.53
C LEU A 41 12.58 -4.47 5.15
N THR A 42 13.58 -5.09 5.75
CA THR A 42 14.96 -5.04 5.24
C THR A 42 15.08 -5.85 3.93
N PRO A 43 16.20 -5.73 3.19
CA PRO A 43 16.51 -6.62 2.06
C PRO A 43 16.44 -8.11 2.41
N ASP A 44 16.68 -8.49 3.66
CA ASP A 44 16.63 -9.88 4.12
C ASP A 44 15.24 -10.31 4.59
N SER A 45 14.20 -9.53 4.28
CA SER A 45 12.80 -9.80 4.65
C SER A 45 12.57 -9.81 6.16
N ILE A 46 13.38 -9.08 6.91
CA ILE A 46 13.20 -8.85 8.35
C ILE A 46 12.27 -7.65 8.53
N ILE A 47 11.25 -7.80 9.36
CA ILE A 47 10.31 -6.71 9.68
C ILE A 47 11.05 -5.62 10.46
N GLY A 48 11.11 -4.42 9.90
CA GLY A 48 11.63 -3.24 10.59
C GLY A 48 10.51 -2.42 11.24
N TYR A 49 9.45 -2.18 10.48
CA TYR A 49 8.28 -1.42 10.92
C TYR A 49 7.00 -2.04 10.36
N TYR A 50 5.89 -1.83 11.04
CA TYR A 50 4.56 -2.17 10.55
C TYR A 50 3.52 -1.24 11.14
N SER A 51 2.38 -1.10 10.46
CA SER A 51 1.27 -0.30 10.95
C SER A 51 0.56 -0.98 12.12
N ALA A 52 0.03 -0.19 13.07
CA ALA A 52 -0.62 -0.70 14.27
C ALA A 52 -1.83 -1.61 13.98
N ASN A 53 -2.52 -1.38 12.86
CA ASN A 53 -3.68 -2.13 12.41
C ASN A 53 -3.35 -3.37 11.56
N LEU A 54 -2.08 -3.76 11.42
CA LEU A 54 -1.71 -4.89 10.55
C LEU A 54 -2.42 -6.20 10.93
N HIS A 55 -2.70 -6.40 12.22
CA HIS A 55 -3.42 -7.57 12.73
C HIS A 55 -4.86 -7.67 12.22
N ASP A 56 -5.44 -6.59 11.71
CA ASP A 56 -6.77 -6.61 11.09
C ASP A 56 -6.73 -7.27 9.68
N PHE A 57 -5.53 -7.38 9.09
CA PHE A 57 -5.31 -7.91 7.74
C PHE A 57 -4.61 -9.27 7.75
N ILE A 58 -3.64 -9.46 8.65
CA ILE A 58 -2.86 -10.69 8.76
C ILE A 58 -3.18 -11.39 10.09
N ASP A 59 -3.89 -12.51 9.99
CA ASP A 59 -4.10 -13.42 11.12
C ASP A 59 -2.93 -14.41 11.20
N SER A 60 -1.86 -14.00 11.88
CA SER A 60 -0.65 -14.80 12.01
C SER A 60 -0.65 -15.62 13.30
N ARG A 61 -0.27 -16.90 13.19
CA ARG A 61 -0.09 -17.79 14.36
C ARG A 61 1.02 -17.32 15.31
N ASN A 62 1.97 -16.54 14.79
CA ASN A 62 3.08 -15.96 15.53
C ASN A 62 2.88 -14.45 15.71
N PRO A 63 3.33 -13.86 16.84
CA PRO A 63 3.23 -12.42 17.03
C PRO A 63 4.10 -11.68 16.03
N ILE A 64 3.53 -10.64 15.42
CA ILE A 64 4.24 -9.73 14.52
C ILE A 64 5.04 -8.75 15.37
N LYS A 65 6.35 -8.70 15.15
CA LYS A 65 7.27 -7.80 15.86
C LYS A 65 8.46 -7.43 14.98
N PRO A 66 9.09 -6.27 15.20
CA PRO A 66 10.33 -5.94 14.52
C PRO A 66 11.42 -6.98 14.82
N GLY A 67 12.29 -7.24 13.86
CA GLY A 67 13.33 -8.27 13.93
C GLY A 67 12.84 -9.67 13.55
N THR A 68 11.54 -9.90 13.41
CA THR A 68 11.01 -11.17 12.89
C THR A 68 11.17 -11.26 11.38
N HIS A 69 11.63 -12.42 10.89
CA HIS A 69 11.62 -12.71 9.46
C HIS A 69 10.19 -12.96 8.96
N LEU A 70 9.82 -12.38 7.82
CA LEU A 70 8.45 -12.39 7.31
C LEU A 70 7.89 -13.82 7.09
N SER A 71 8.74 -14.79 6.74
CA SER A 71 8.33 -16.20 6.59
C SER A 71 7.79 -16.83 7.87
N ALA A 72 8.07 -16.27 9.04
CA ALA A 72 7.52 -16.75 10.31
C ALA A 72 6.08 -16.28 10.55
N ILE A 73 5.62 -15.30 9.76
CA ILE A 73 4.27 -14.71 9.85
C ILE A 73 3.33 -15.33 8.81
N LEU A 74 3.84 -15.58 7.61
CA LEU A 74 3.07 -16.08 6.47
C LEU A 74 2.94 -17.60 6.48
N SER A 75 1.91 -18.12 5.80
CA SER A 75 1.88 -19.55 5.48
C SER A 75 3.00 -19.93 4.51
N PRO A 76 3.36 -21.23 4.36
CA PRO A 76 4.34 -21.66 3.38
C PRO A 76 4.00 -21.23 1.94
N ALA A 77 2.71 -21.29 1.57
CA ALA A 77 2.25 -20.85 0.26
C ALA A 77 2.30 -19.32 0.10
N GLY A 78 1.87 -18.57 1.13
CA GLY A 78 1.97 -17.12 1.17
C GLY A 78 3.42 -16.64 1.08
N TRP A 79 4.34 -17.31 1.80
CA TRP A 79 5.77 -17.03 1.74
C TRP A 79 6.35 -17.33 0.37
N ALA A 80 6.01 -18.46 -0.26
CA ALA A 80 6.48 -18.77 -1.61
C ALA A 80 6.04 -17.71 -2.63
N THR A 81 4.82 -17.19 -2.51
CA THR A 81 4.34 -16.04 -3.30
C THR A 81 5.18 -14.81 -3.04
N MET A 82 5.37 -14.45 -1.76
CA MET A 82 6.18 -13.32 -1.35
C MET A 82 7.62 -13.41 -1.87
N GLN A 83 8.27 -14.57 -1.80
CA GLN A 83 9.62 -14.77 -2.32
C GLN A 83 9.72 -14.44 -3.81
N ARG A 84 8.75 -14.88 -4.62
CA ARG A 84 8.71 -14.55 -6.05
C ARG A 84 8.52 -13.05 -6.26
N THR A 85 7.64 -12.42 -5.47
CA THR A 85 7.39 -10.97 -5.50
C THR A 85 8.66 -10.19 -5.18
N LEU A 86 9.34 -10.52 -4.07
CA LEU A 86 10.56 -9.84 -3.63
C LEU A 86 11.71 -10.05 -4.61
N HIS A 87 11.84 -11.24 -5.20
CA HIS A 87 12.84 -11.51 -6.24
C HIS A 87 12.63 -10.62 -7.47
N LYS A 88 11.39 -10.56 -8.00
CA LYS A 88 11.04 -9.69 -9.14
C LYS A 88 11.25 -8.22 -8.81
N LEU A 89 10.85 -7.79 -7.61
CA LEU A 89 11.02 -6.41 -7.14
C LEU A 89 12.49 -6.02 -7.08
N ARG A 90 13.37 -6.88 -6.54
CA ARG A 90 14.81 -6.61 -6.46
C ARG A 90 15.47 -6.48 -7.83
N ASN A 91 15.09 -7.35 -8.77
CA ASN A 91 15.67 -7.36 -10.12
C ASN A 91 15.19 -6.19 -10.99
N SER A 92 13.88 -5.92 -10.97
CA SER A 92 13.28 -4.90 -11.84
C SER A 92 13.27 -3.51 -11.23
N LYS A 93 13.32 -3.41 -9.88
CA LYS A 93 13.02 -2.20 -9.10
C LYS A 93 11.63 -1.60 -9.38
N LEU A 94 10.79 -2.31 -10.14
CA LEU A 94 9.43 -1.90 -10.44
C LEU A 94 8.47 -2.40 -9.35
N PRO A 95 7.48 -1.61 -8.93
CA PRO A 95 6.45 -2.05 -8.00
C PRO A 95 5.76 -3.33 -8.46
N GLN A 96 5.53 -4.25 -7.54
CA GLN A 96 4.82 -5.50 -7.79
C GLN A 96 3.43 -5.39 -7.18
N ARG A 97 2.41 -5.90 -7.88
CA ARG A 97 1.03 -5.93 -7.40
C ARG A 97 0.43 -7.32 -7.54
N HIS A 98 -0.32 -7.73 -6.52
CA HIS A 98 -1.04 -8.98 -6.46
C HIS A 98 -2.44 -8.69 -5.94
N TYR A 99 -3.44 -9.39 -6.48
CA TYR A 99 -4.82 -9.23 -6.08
C TYR A 99 -5.40 -10.58 -5.68
N GLY A 100 -6.23 -10.58 -4.64
CA GLY A 100 -6.94 -11.78 -4.19
C GLY A 100 -6.01 -12.91 -3.75
N ILE A 101 -4.91 -12.60 -3.06
CA ILE A 101 -3.98 -13.60 -2.55
C ILE A 101 -4.25 -13.92 -1.08
N GLU A 102 -4.03 -15.17 -0.71
CA GLU A 102 -4.06 -15.61 0.68
C GLU A 102 -2.63 -15.64 1.24
N LEU A 103 -2.39 -14.89 2.32
CA LEU A 103 -1.06 -14.77 2.93
C LEU A 103 -0.84 -15.72 4.12
N CYS A 104 -1.93 -16.13 4.78
CA CYS A 104 -1.96 -17.05 5.93
C CYS A 104 -3.06 -18.08 5.71
N ASP A 105 -2.88 -19.33 6.15
CA ASP A 105 -3.84 -20.42 5.91
C ASP A 105 -5.21 -20.13 6.55
N GLY A 106 -6.29 -20.25 5.78
CA GLY A 106 -7.65 -19.91 6.20
C GLY A 106 -7.90 -18.40 6.32
N GLY A 107 -6.95 -17.58 5.85
CA GLY A 107 -7.01 -16.14 5.94
C GLY A 107 -7.94 -15.51 4.89
N ARG A 108 -8.25 -14.22 5.08
CA ARG A 108 -8.97 -13.45 4.07
C ARG A 108 -8.08 -13.23 2.84
N LEU A 109 -8.70 -13.11 1.67
CA LEU A 109 -8.00 -12.68 0.47
C LEU A 109 -7.61 -11.20 0.60
N LEU A 110 -6.39 -10.90 0.17
CA LEU A 110 -5.77 -9.60 0.28
C LEU A 110 -5.25 -9.12 -1.07
N ASP A 111 -5.29 -7.81 -1.25
CA ASP A 111 -4.59 -7.11 -2.31
C ASP A 111 -3.29 -6.56 -1.73
N MET A 112 -2.22 -6.64 -2.51
CA MET A 112 -0.87 -6.34 -2.03
C MET A 112 -0.10 -5.57 -3.10
N ALA A 113 0.57 -4.50 -2.68
CA ALA A 113 1.57 -3.79 -3.47
C ALA A 113 2.90 -3.80 -2.75
N ALA A 114 3.99 -4.15 -3.43
CA ALA A 114 5.34 -4.13 -2.89
C ALA A 114 6.24 -3.20 -3.72
N ARG A 115 7.03 -2.35 -3.05
CA ARG A 115 7.93 -1.39 -3.69
C ARG A 115 9.23 -1.22 -2.91
N MET A 116 10.29 -0.82 -3.61
CA MET A 116 11.53 -0.39 -2.96
C MET A 116 11.34 1.00 -2.34
N SER A 117 11.96 1.25 -1.19
CA SER A 117 12.05 2.55 -0.54
C SER A 117 13.45 2.69 0.06
N GLY A 118 14.37 3.27 -0.71
CA GLY A 118 15.80 3.10 -0.46
C GLY A 118 16.18 1.63 -0.56
N ASP A 119 16.90 1.13 0.43
CA ASP A 119 17.27 -0.29 0.54
C ASP A 119 16.16 -1.15 1.14
N ASN A 120 15.16 -0.53 1.78
CA ASN A 120 14.05 -1.25 2.38
C ASN A 120 12.96 -1.58 1.35
N ILE A 121 12.11 -2.52 1.71
CA ILE A 121 10.94 -2.91 0.93
C ILE A 121 9.70 -2.50 1.73
N VAL A 122 8.79 -1.79 1.09
CA VAL A 122 7.50 -1.41 1.67
C VAL A 122 6.42 -2.22 0.99
N ILE A 123 5.55 -2.83 1.80
CA ILE A 123 4.42 -3.64 1.37
C ILE A 123 3.15 -3.00 1.91
N ASP A 124 2.28 -2.60 1.01
CA ASP A 124 0.93 -2.11 1.29
C ASP A 124 -0.05 -3.28 1.12
N ILE A 125 -0.99 -3.44 2.06
CA ILE A 125 -1.94 -4.55 2.14
C ILE A 125 -3.35 -4.02 2.34
N GLU A 126 -4.30 -4.54 1.57
CA GLU A 126 -5.73 -4.19 1.66
C GLU A 126 -6.58 -5.46 1.60
N HIS A 127 -7.81 -5.41 2.12
CA HIS A 127 -8.76 -6.50 1.91
C HIS A 127 -9.17 -6.58 0.45
N HIS A 128 -9.11 -7.77 -0.14
CA HIS A 128 -9.54 -7.97 -1.52
C HIS A 128 -11.04 -7.71 -1.67
N MET A 129 -11.41 -6.84 -2.61
CA MET A 129 -12.79 -6.53 -2.97
C MET A 129 -13.09 -7.03 -4.39
N PRO A 130 -13.71 -8.21 -4.56
CA PRO A 130 -13.82 -8.88 -5.86
C PRO A 130 -14.63 -8.08 -6.90
N GLN A 131 -15.48 -7.15 -6.48
CA GLN A 131 -16.33 -6.36 -7.37
C GLN A 131 -15.64 -5.14 -7.99
N GLN A 132 -14.45 -4.74 -7.53
CA GLN A 132 -13.80 -3.51 -8.02
C GLN A 132 -13.03 -3.72 -9.33
N HIS A 133 -12.60 -4.94 -9.67
CA HIS A 133 -11.68 -5.16 -10.77
C HIS A 133 -12.36 -5.36 -12.15
N ILE A 134 -13.63 -5.77 -12.17
CA ILE A 134 -14.38 -6.05 -13.41
C ILE A 134 -14.91 -4.74 -14.03
N VAL A 135 -15.29 -3.76 -13.21
CA VAL A 135 -15.92 -2.51 -13.68
C VAL A 135 -14.94 -1.58 -14.41
N VAL A 136 -13.64 -1.66 -14.07
CA VAL A 136 -12.62 -0.75 -14.60
C VAL A 136 -12.43 -0.97 -16.11
N SER A 137 -12.34 -2.21 -16.60
CA SER A 137 -11.97 -2.44 -18.00
C SER A 137 -13.08 -2.14 -19.00
N GLU A 138 -14.35 -2.38 -18.65
CA GLU A 138 -15.49 -2.12 -19.54
C GLU A 138 -15.83 -0.63 -19.63
N SER A 139 -15.57 0.12 -18.55
CA SER A 139 -15.83 1.57 -18.50
C SER A 139 -14.64 2.41 -18.97
N LEU A 140 -13.41 1.87 -18.95
CA LEU A 140 -12.20 2.64 -19.33
C LEU A 140 -12.16 2.96 -20.80
N GLN A 141 -12.47 1.97 -21.66
CA GLN A 141 -12.25 2.10 -23.09
C GLN A 141 -13.11 3.24 -23.69
N PRO A 142 -14.42 3.34 -23.37
CA PRO A 142 -15.22 4.48 -23.78
C PRO A 142 -14.71 5.82 -23.23
N ALA A 143 -14.23 5.86 -21.98
CA ALA A 143 -13.71 7.09 -21.37
C ALA A 143 -12.41 7.57 -22.07
N ILE A 144 -11.48 6.64 -22.35
CA ILE A 144 -10.24 6.93 -23.08
C ILE A 144 -10.56 7.40 -24.50
N ASP A 145 -11.48 6.75 -25.18
CA ASP A 145 -11.86 7.10 -26.55
C ASP A 145 -12.56 8.46 -26.61
N SER A 146 -13.38 8.80 -25.62
CA SER A 146 -14.00 10.11 -25.46
C SER A 146 -12.95 11.23 -25.36
N ILE A 147 -11.96 11.07 -24.46
CA ILE A 147 -10.85 12.02 -24.29
C ILE A 147 -9.99 12.12 -25.56
N ARG A 148 -9.79 11.02 -26.29
CA ARG A 148 -9.04 11.05 -27.57
C ARG A 148 -9.78 11.82 -28.66
N GLN A 149 -11.10 11.71 -28.71
CA GLN A 149 -11.95 12.32 -29.73
C GLN A 149 -12.28 13.80 -29.46
N ALA A 150 -12.05 14.31 -28.25
CA ALA A 150 -12.22 15.73 -27.95
C ALA A 150 -11.29 16.63 -28.78
N ALA A 151 -11.89 17.64 -29.42
CA ALA A 151 -11.23 18.53 -30.37
C ALA A 151 -10.32 19.58 -29.71
N THR A 152 -10.53 19.89 -28.43
CA THR A 152 -9.79 20.92 -27.70
C THR A 152 -9.29 20.40 -26.35
N ILE A 153 -8.26 21.05 -25.80
CA ILE A 153 -7.71 20.72 -24.48
C ILE A 153 -8.77 20.93 -23.39
N ASP A 154 -9.58 21.98 -23.46
CA ASP A 154 -10.64 22.25 -22.48
C ASP A 154 -11.69 21.13 -22.45
N MET A 155 -12.07 20.61 -23.63
CA MET A 155 -12.99 19.47 -23.73
C MET A 155 -12.36 18.19 -23.16
N LYS A 156 -11.05 17.98 -23.37
CA LYS A 156 -10.32 16.85 -22.77
C LYS A 156 -10.29 16.95 -21.25
N CYS A 157 -10.07 18.15 -20.71
CA CYS A 157 -10.09 18.39 -19.27
C CYS A 157 -11.48 18.16 -18.66
N GLN A 158 -12.56 18.57 -19.33
CA GLN A 158 -13.93 18.32 -18.86
C GLN A 158 -14.32 16.84 -18.86
N GLN A 159 -13.76 16.03 -19.76
CA GLN A 159 -14.08 14.60 -19.88
C GLN A 159 -13.22 13.69 -19.00
N ALA A 160 -12.13 14.21 -18.40
CA ALA A 160 -11.20 13.44 -17.57
C ALA A 160 -11.54 13.46 -16.06
N VAL A 161 -12.65 14.11 -15.68
CA VAL A 161 -13.17 14.24 -14.31
C VAL A 161 -14.32 13.26 -14.11
#